data_AF-A0A1V6FWN8-F1
#
_entry.id   AF-A0A1V6FWN8-F1
#
_cell.length_a   1.000
_cell.length_b   1.000
_cell.length_c   1.000
_cell.angle_alpha   90.00
_cell.angle_beta   90.00
_cell.angle_gamma   90.00
#
_symmetry.space_group_name_H-M   'P 1'
#
loop_
_entity.id
_entity.type
_entity.pdbx_description
1 polymer ?
#
loop_
_entity_poly.entity_id
_entity_poly.type
_entity_poly.pdbx_seq_one_letter_code
_entity_poly.pdbx_strand_id
1 'polypeptide(L)' 'MIDRQTEEITQFEIHKCIVCNGFGTLKFGQIKCHACNGKGYITIDKLTGLPVENNKNGK' A
#
# COMPACT_ATOMS: atom_id res chain seq x y z
N MET A 1 13.07 29.25 24.03
CA MET A 1 13.70 28.58 22.88
C MET A 1 13.38 27.10 22.94
N ILE A 2 12.22 26.66 22.46
CA ILE A 2 11.95 25.23 22.21
C ILE A 2 10.94 25.20 21.07
N ASP A 3 11.40 25.08 19.83
CA ASP A 3 10.51 24.67 18.75
C ASP A 3 10.52 23.14 18.73
N ARG A 4 9.31 22.63 18.84
CA ARG A 4 8.92 21.31 19.33
C ARG A 4 8.92 20.38 18.11
N GLN A 5 9.78 19.36 18.14
CA GLN A 5 9.81 18.29 17.16
C GLN A 5 8.39 17.71 16.98
N THR A 6 7.83 17.88 15.80
CA THR A 6 6.73 17.05 15.28
C THR A 6 7.05 16.72 13.83
N GLU A 7 8.15 15.98 13.65
CA GLU A 7 8.19 15.04 12.54
C GLU A 7 7.22 13.92 12.94
N GLU A 8 5.97 14.01 12.48
CA GLU A 8 5.06 12.89 12.55
C GLU A 8 5.72 11.74 11.80
N ILE A 9 6.27 10.78 12.57
CA ILE A 9 6.84 9.55 12.03
C ILE A 9 5.65 8.77 11.47
N THR A 10 5.22 9.08 10.25
CA THR A 10 4.20 8.32 9.54
C THR A 10 4.80 6.95 9.26
N GLN A 11 4.58 6.02 10.17
CA GLN A 11 5.11 4.68 10.07
C GLN A 11 4.17 3.87 9.19
N PHE A 12 4.64 3.52 7.99
CA PHE A 12 3.91 2.66 7.07
C PHE A 12 4.33 1.21 7.26
N GLU A 13 3.37 0.30 7.16
CA GLU A 13 3.63 -1.13 7.08
C GLU A 13 3.27 -1.66 5.71
N ILE A 14 4.17 -2.46 5.13
CA ILE A 14 3.98 -3.07 3.83
C ILE A 14 3.56 -4.52 4.06
N HIS A 15 2.34 -4.84 3.66
CA HIS A 15 1.77 -6.17 3.75
C HIS A 15 1.66 -6.80 2.37
N LYS A 16 1.93 -8.10 2.26
CA LYS A 16 1.70 -8.84 1.02
C LYS A 16 0.21 -8.82 0.67
N CYS A 17 -0.12 -8.55 -0.59
CA CYS A 17 -1.50 -8.58 -1.04
C CYS A 17 -2.03 -10.02 -0.98
N ILE A 18 -3.06 -10.25 -0.15
CA ILE A 18 -3.66 -11.57 0.06
C ILE A 18 -4.39 -12.11 -1.18
N VAL A 19 -4.92 -11.23 -2.04
CA VAL A 19 -5.70 -11.63 -3.22
C VAL A 19 -4.82 -12.24 -4.31
N CYS A 20 -3.65 -11.66 -4.52
CA CYS A 20 -2.68 -12.14 -5.51
C CYS A 20 -1.43 -12.75 -4.88
N ASN A 21 -1.41 -13.00 -3.57
CA ASN A 21 -0.27 -13.56 -2.83
C ASN A 21 1.10 -12.95 -3.16
N GLY A 22 1.17 -11.64 -3.46
CA GLY A 22 2.43 -10.99 -3.83
C GLY A 22 2.74 -10.92 -5.32
N PHE A 23 2.00 -11.62 -6.18
CA PHE A 23 2.29 -11.69 -7.61
C PHE A 23 1.94 -10.40 -8.38
N GLY A 24 1.05 -9.56 -7.85
CA GLY A 24 0.54 -8.38 -8.54
C GLY A 24 -0.43 -8.69 -9.70
N THR A 25 -0.58 -9.96 -10.07
CA THR A 25 -1.42 -10.40 -11.17
C THR A 25 -2.29 -11.61 -10.78
N LEU A 26 -3.35 -11.83 -11.54
CA LEU A 26 -4.31 -12.93 -11.47
C LEU A 26 -4.31 -13.68 -12.80
N LYS A 27 -4.90 -14.90 -12.82
CA LYS A 27 -4.88 -15.78 -14.00
C LYS A 27 -3.48 -15.93 -14.61
N PHE A 28 -2.49 -16.28 -13.78
CA PHE A 28 -1.11 -16.51 -14.23
C PHE A 28 -0.50 -15.34 -15.03
N GLY A 29 -0.74 -14.10 -14.61
CA GLY A 29 -0.19 -12.92 -15.28
C GLY A 29 -1.11 -12.28 -16.33
N GLN A 30 -2.24 -12.90 -16.67
CA GLN A 30 -3.14 -12.36 -17.70
C GLN A 30 -3.92 -11.13 -17.24
N ILE A 31 -4.19 -11.01 -15.93
CA ILE A 31 -5.02 -9.92 -15.38
C ILE A 31 -4.26 -9.22 -14.27
N LYS A 32 -4.24 -7.89 -14.27
CA LYS A 32 -3.70 -7.11 -13.16
C LYS A 32 -4.54 -7.30 -11.91
N CYS A 33 -3.93 -7.59 -10.75
CA CYS A 33 -4.68 -7.69 -9.51
C CYS A 33 -5.30 -6.34 -9.15
N HIS A 34 -6.63 -6.30 -9.08
CA HIS A 34 -7.40 -5.08 -8.79
C HIS A 34 -7.25 -4.63 -7.34
N ALA A 35 -7.07 -5.57 -6.40
CA ALA A 35 -6.94 -5.24 -4.98
C ALA A 35 -5.65 -4.47 -4.65
N CYS A 36 -4.53 -4.81 -5.28
CA CYS A 36 -3.25 -4.11 -5.09
C CYS A 36 -2.82 -3.28 -6.31
N ASN A 37 -3.70 -3.11 -7.30
CA ASN A 37 -3.40 -2.43 -8.57
C ASN A 37 -2.06 -2.86 -9.17
N GLY A 38 -1.79 -4.16 -9.26
CA GLY A 38 -0.55 -4.65 -9.88
C GLY A 38 0.70 -4.70 -8.99
N LYS A 39 0.67 -4.13 -7.78
CA LYS A 39 1.88 -3.95 -6.97
C LYS A 39 2.36 -5.22 -6.26
N GLY A 40 1.45 -6.14 -5.93
CA GLY A 40 1.73 -7.31 -5.09
C GLY A 40 1.69 -7.05 -3.58
N TYR A 41 1.60 -5.78 -3.15
CA TYR A 41 1.54 -5.41 -1.74
C TYR A 41 0.50 -4.31 -1.49
N ILE A 42 0.09 -4.17 -0.23
CA ILE A 42 -0.78 -3.12 0.27
C ILE A 42 0.00 -2.39 1.37
N THR A 43 -0.05 -1.06 1.32
CA THR A 43 0.56 -0.22 2.35
C THR A 43 -0.52 0.16 3.34
N ILE A 44 -0.26 -0.04 4.62
CA ILE A 44 -1.17 0.30 5.71
C ILE A 44 -0.47 1.34 6.58
N ASP A 45 -1.18 2.40 6.92
CA ASP A 45 -0.70 3.36 7.91
C ASP A 45 -0.85 2.74 9.30
N LYS A 46 0.25 2.65 10.06
CA LYS A 46 0.23 2.05 11.40
C LYS A 46 -0.54 2.88 12.42
N LEU A 47 -0.68 4.18 12.21
CA LEU A 47 -1.37 5.06 13.12
C LEU A 47 -2.90 4.94 12.96
N THR A 48 -3.37 4.95 11.72
CA THR A 48 -4.80 4.90 11.41
C THR A 48 -5.32 3.48 11.17
N GLY A 49 -4.44 2.52 10.88
CA GLY A 49 -4.81 1.15 10.49
C GLY A 49 -5.45 1.07 9.10
N LEU A 50 -5.48 2.18 8.36
CA LEU A 50 -6.14 2.26 7.07
C LEU A 50 -5.16 1.98 5.93
N PRO A 51 -5.62 1.33 4.85
CA PRO A 51 -4.81 1.18 3.65
C PRO A 51 -4.53 2.55 3.04
N VAL A 52 -3.26 2.83 2.77
CA VAL A 52 -2.85 4.03 2.06
C VAL A 52 -3.16 3.83 0.58
N GLU A 53 -4.31 4.35 0.17
CA GLU A 53 -4.77 4.31 -1.21
C GLU A 53 -3.81 5.10 -2.10
N ASN A 54 -2.90 4.37 -2.73
CA ASN A 54 -2.01 4.92 -3.73
C ASN A 54 -2.79 5.08 -5.03
N ASN A 55 -3.56 6.16 -5.12
CA ASN A 55 -4.30 6.56 -6.30
C ASN A 55 -3.31 6.78 -7.47
N LYS A 56 -3.03 5.71 -8.23
CA LYS A 56 -2.42 5.82 -9.56
C LYS A 56 -3.55 5.77 -10.58
N ASN A 57 -4.34 6.83 -10.65
CA ASN A 57 -5.07 7.19 -11.85
C ASN A 57 -4.03 7.64 -12.90
N GLY A 58 -3.33 6.67 -13.49
CA GLY A 58 -2.51 6.86 -14.68
C GLY A 58 -3.26 6.21 -15.84
N LYS A 59 -4.11 7.01 -16.48
CA LYS A 59 -4.89 6.69 -17.66
C LYS A 59 -3.96 6.35 -18.83
#